data_AF-A0A524ADA0-F1
#
_entry.id   AF-A0A524ADA0-F1
#
_cell.length_a   1.000
_cell.length_b   1.000
_cell.length_c   1.000
_cell.angle_alpha   90.00
_cell.angle_beta   90.00
_cell.angle_gamma   90.00
#
_symmetry.space_group_name_H-M   'P 1'
#
loop_
_entity.id
_entity.type
_entity.pdbx_description
1 polymer ?
#
loop_
_entity_poly.entity_id
_entity_poly.type
_entity_poly.pdbx_seq_one_letter_code
_entity_poly.pdbx_strand_id
1 'polypeptide(L)'
;MNPGLSSREKEILNQVAGQLVSRKTAIASELHQALRATDMSNRLLISPRRLEEMAQEEVETFLHFLETGDEEETRQRGVRRASEGLGERSALAMTEALRRACWMANLDREALRVALEASGCYVNAFLEGYMSGREEDILKEQERTRHAFQRVLEKQTRS
;
A
#
# COMPACT_ATOMS: atom_id res chain seq x y z
N MET A 1 7.35 7.41 -14.00
CA MET A 1 8.64 8.14 -14.11
C MET A 1 8.54 9.43 -13.31
N ASN A 2 9.14 9.48 -12.11
CA ASN A 2 9.26 10.72 -11.35
C ASN A 2 10.33 11.62 -12.02
N PRO A 3 9.96 12.75 -12.65
CA PRO A 3 10.85 13.50 -13.54
C PRO A 3 11.97 14.29 -12.82
N GLY A 4 12.13 14.12 -11.50
CA GLY A 4 13.04 14.93 -10.67
C GLY A 4 14.34 14.28 -10.21
N LEU A 5 14.51 12.94 -10.30
CA LEU A 5 15.70 12.28 -9.74
C LEU A 5 16.92 12.40 -10.64
N SER A 6 18.02 12.92 -10.08
CA SER A 6 19.31 12.96 -10.76
C SER A 6 19.88 11.56 -11.00
N SER A 7 20.79 11.41 -11.96
CA SER A 7 21.44 10.11 -12.24
C SER A 7 22.14 9.54 -11.00
N ARG A 8 22.71 10.41 -10.15
CA ARG A 8 23.33 10.04 -8.88
C ARG A 8 22.32 9.49 -7.88
N GLU A 9 21.16 10.14 -7.74
CA GLU A 9 20.11 9.66 -6.83
C GLU A 9 19.54 8.32 -7.28
N LYS A 10 19.45 8.07 -8.59
CA LYS A 10 19.06 6.75 -9.12
C LYS A 10 20.07 5.66 -8.77
N GLU A 11 21.36 5.96 -8.90
CA GLU A 11 22.41 5.01 -8.51
C GLU A 11 22.37 4.69 -7.01
N ILE A 12 22.18 5.72 -6.18
CA ILE A 12 21.99 5.57 -4.73
C ILE A 12 20.77 4.70 -4.43
N LEU A 13 19.62 4.94 -5.07
CA LEU A 13 18.42 4.14 -4.85
C LEU A 13 18.59 2.68 -5.25
N ASN A 14 19.31 2.41 -6.34
CA ASN A 14 19.63 1.02 -6.73
C ASN A 14 20.51 0.33 -5.68
N GLN A 15 21.48 1.05 -5.10
CA GLN A 15 22.31 0.52 -4.01
C GLN A 15 21.48 0.27 -2.74
N VAL A 16 20.59 1.20 -2.39
CA VAL A 16 19.65 1.06 -1.26
C VAL A 16 18.74 -0.15 -1.47
N ALA A 17 18.16 -0.31 -2.65
CA ALA A 17 17.31 -1.45 -2.99
C ALA A 17 18.09 -2.76 -2.81
N GLY A 18 19.33 -2.84 -3.32
CA GLY A 18 20.20 -3.99 -3.12
C GLY A 18 20.47 -4.32 -1.64
N GLN A 19 20.66 -3.31 -0.78
CA GLN A 19 20.81 -3.53 0.66
C GLN A 19 19.53 -4.01 1.31
N LEU A 20 18.38 -3.44 0.95
CA LEU A 20 17.07 -3.84 1.50
C LEU A 20 16.66 -5.24 1.04
N VAL A 21 17.05 -5.68 -0.17
CA VAL A 21 16.84 -7.06 -0.66
C VAL A 21 17.42 -8.08 0.32
N SER A 22 18.60 -7.82 0.89
CA SER A 22 19.21 -8.71 1.89
C SER A 22 18.39 -8.85 3.18
N ARG A 23 17.49 -7.90 3.45
CA ARG A 23 16.59 -7.85 4.60
C ARG A 23 15.14 -8.13 4.25
N LYS A 24 14.83 -8.48 3.00
CA LYS A 24 13.46 -8.66 2.47
C LYS A 24 12.57 -9.50 3.39
N THR A 25 13.05 -10.65 3.84
CA THR A 25 12.28 -11.55 4.72
C THR A 25 11.98 -10.92 6.08
N ALA A 26 12.92 -10.18 6.65
CA ALA A 26 12.71 -9.49 7.92
C ALA A 26 11.69 -8.36 7.77
N ILE A 27 11.78 -7.57 6.69
CA ILE A 27 10.83 -6.50 6.38
C ILE A 27 9.43 -7.08 6.17
N ALA A 28 9.30 -8.17 5.41
CA ALA A 28 8.02 -8.83 5.20
C ALA A 28 7.42 -9.37 6.50
N SER A 29 8.25 -9.87 7.43
CA SER A 29 7.81 -10.31 8.75
C SER A 29 7.30 -9.14 9.60
N GLU A 30 8.04 -8.02 9.65
CA GLU A 30 7.63 -6.81 10.37
C GLU A 30 6.32 -6.25 9.81
N LEU A 31 6.17 -6.26 8.49
CA LEU A 31 4.99 -5.77 7.80
C LEU A 31 3.78 -6.70 8.03
N HIS A 32 3.98 -8.02 8.00
CA HIS A 32 2.94 -8.98 8.38
C HIS A 32 2.50 -8.78 9.84
N GLN A 33 3.43 -8.55 10.77
CA GLN A 33 3.09 -8.25 12.17
C GLN A 33 2.27 -6.95 12.28
N ALA A 34 2.65 -5.91 11.54
CA ALA A 34 1.91 -4.65 11.50
C ALA A 34 0.48 -4.85 10.99
N LEU A 35 0.31 -5.62 9.90
CA LEU A 35 -1.00 -5.95 9.33
C LEU A 35 -1.86 -6.80 10.29
N ARG A 36 -1.25 -7.74 11.00
CA ARG A 36 -1.96 -8.56 12.01
C ARG A 36 -2.42 -7.74 13.20
N ALA A 37 -1.62 -6.76 13.64
CA ALA A 37 -1.98 -5.87 14.73
C ALA A 37 -3.19 -4.98 14.41
N THR A 38 -3.45 -4.75 13.12
CA THR A 38 -4.57 -3.93 12.64
C THR A 38 -5.68 -4.76 11.99
N ASP A 39 -5.67 -6.09 12.13
CA ASP A 39 -6.56 -6.99 11.38
C ASP A 39 -8.05 -6.70 11.61
N MET A 40 -8.43 -6.35 12.85
CA MET A 40 -9.81 -5.96 13.19
C MET A 40 -10.28 -4.67 12.51
N SER A 41 -9.38 -3.91 11.88
CA SER A 41 -9.73 -2.70 11.11
C SER A 41 -9.95 -2.98 9.62
N ASN A 42 -9.72 -4.23 9.17
CA ASN A 42 -9.95 -4.63 7.80
C ASN A 42 -11.45 -4.75 7.52
N ARG A 43 -11.86 -4.33 6.31
CA ARG A 43 -13.27 -4.34 5.90
C ARG A 43 -13.74 -5.75 5.52
N LEU A 44 -12.82 -6.55 4.97
CA LEU A 44 -13.04 -7.97 4.71
C LEU A 44 -12.25 -8.78 5.73
N LEU A 45 -12.76 -9.97 6.06
CA LEU A 45 -11.98 -10.96 6.78
C LEU A 45 -10.84 -11.42 5.87
N ILE A 46 -9.65 -10.89 6.12
CA ILE A 46 -8.43 -11.31 5.41
C ILE A 46 -7.81 -12.44 6.21
N SER A 47 -7.58 -13.59 5.57
CA SER A 47 -6.97 -14.72 6.27
C SER A 47 -5.52 -14.39 6.67
N PRO A 48 -5.00 -14.97 7.76
CA PRO A 48 -3.60 -14.75 8.17
C PRO A 48 -2.60 -15.06 7.05
N ARG A 49 -2.85 -16.13 6.29
CA ARG A 49 -2.04 -16.49 5.12
C ARG A 49 -2.08 -15.39 4.06
N ARG A 50 -3.25 -14.81 3.78
CA ARG A 50 -3.34 -13.72 2.80
C ARG A 50 -2.63 -12.47 3.30
N LEU A 51 -2.66 -12.15 4.59
CA LEU A 51 -1.89 -11.04 5.15
C LEU A 51 -0.38 -11.25 4.98
N GLU A 52 0.10 -12.48 5.12
CA GLU A 52 1.50 -12.82 4.86
C GLU A 52 1.86 -12.66 3.37
N GLU A 53 1.03 -13.16 2.46
CA GLU A 53 1.21 -12.98 1.01
C GLU A 53 1.20 -11.49 0.65
N MET A 54 0.24 -10.72 1.19
CA MET A 54 0.19 -9.28 1.00
C MET A 54 1.49 -8.63 1.47
N ALA A 55 2.02 -9.06 2.61
CA ALA A 55 3.25 -8.48 3.13
C ALA A 55 4.46 -8.70 2.22
N GLN A 56 4.58 -9.90 1.67
CA GLN A 56 5.64 -10.24 0.73
C GLN A 56 5.51 -9.43 -0.57
N GLU A 57 4.31 -9.38 -1.14
CA GLU A 57 4.06 -8.64 -2.37
C GLU A 57 4.33 -7.14 -2.21
N GLU A 58 4.03 -6.54 -1.05
CA GLU A 58 4.28 -5.10 -0.83
C GLU A 58 5.75 -4.78 -0.65
N VAL A 59 6.52 -5.66 -0.01
CA VAL A 59 7.98 -5.48 0.05
C VAL A 59 8.59 -5.58 -1.36
N GLU A 60 8.14 -6.53 -2.18
CA GLU A 60 8.59 -6.64 -3.58
C GLU A 60 8.24 -5.38 -4.38
N THR A 61 7.00 -4.92 -4.25
CA THR A 61 6.53 -3.71 -4.96
C THR A 61 7.30 -2.48 -4.52
N PHE A 62 7.58 -2.35 -3.22
CA PHE A 62 8.36 -1.24 -2.69
C PHE A 62 9.81 -1.24 -3.21
N LEU A 63 10.46 -2.42 -3.20
CA LEU A 63 11.82 -2.56 -3.76
C LEU A 63 11.83 -2.22 -5.25
N HIS A 64 10.84 -2.68 -6.01
CA HIS A 64 10.71 -2.34 -7.43
C HIS A 64 10.52 -0.83 -7.64
N PHE A 65 9.71 -0.19 -6.80
CA PHE A 65 9.51 1.25 -6.87
C PHE A 65 10.81 2.04 -6.61
N LEU A 66 11.68 1.59 -5.70
CA LEU A 66 12.97 2.24 -5.49
C LEU A 66 13.84 2.23 -6.76
N GLU A 67 13.70 1.21 -7.61
CA GLU A 67 14.42 1.11 -8.87
C GLU A 67 13.77 1.93 -10.00
N THR A 68 12.44 1.93 -10.08
CA THR A 68 11.71 2.48 -11.24
C THR A 68 11.10 3.87 -11.02
N GLY A 69 10.75 4.20 -9.78
CA GLY A 69 9.97 5.38 -9.43
C GLY A 69 8.60 5.41 -10.14
N ASP A 70 7.98 4.25 -10.34
CA ASP A 70 6.65 4.17 -10.97
C ASP A 70 5.52 4.43 -9.96
N GLU A 71 5.19 5.71 -9.84
CA GLU A 71 4.09 6.17 -8.98
C GLU A 71 2.71 5.71 -9.48
N GLU A 72 2.53 5.50 -10.78
CA GLU A 72 1.23 5.08 -11.31
C GLU A 72 0.97 3.61 -10.99
N GLU A 73 1.98 2.75 -11.15
CA GLU A 73 1.89 1.37 -10.70
C GLU A 73 1.60 1.30 -9.18
N THR A 74 2.27 2.16 -8.41
CA THR A 74 2.08 2.26 -6.95
C THR A 74 0.68 2.74 -6.59
N ARG A 75 0.11 3.69 -7.35
CA ARG A 75 -1.27 4.14 -7.18
C ARG A 75 -2.26 3.02 -7.47
N GLN A 76 -2.08 2.29 -8.57
CA GLN A 76 -2.92 1.13 -8.89
C GLN A 76 -2.81 0.03 -7.83
N ARG A 77 -1.64 -0.12 -7.20
CA ARG A 77 -1.46 -1.01 -6.05
C ARG A 77 -2.37 -0.60 -4.88
N GLY A 78 -2.38 0.68 -4.52
CA GLY A 78 -3.26 1.23 -3.50
C GLY A 78 -4.74 0.93 -3.78
N VAL A 79 -5.18 1.17 -5.01
CA VAL A 79 -6.56 0.85 -5.46
C VAL A 79 -6.88 -0.63 -5.25
N ARG A 80 -5.99 -1.53 -5.68
CA ARG A 80 -6.17 -2.98 -5.50
C ARG A 80 -6.29 -3.35 -4.02
N ARG A 81 -5.45 -2.81 -3.14
CA ARG A 81 -5.51 -3.10 -1.70
C ARG A 81 -6.81 -2.65 -1.05
N ALA A 82 -7.34 -1.49 -1.45
CA ALA A 82 -8.66 -1.05 -1.02
C ALA A 82 -9.76 -2.06 -1.42
N SER A 83 -9.73 -2.53 -2.67
CA SER A 83 -10.71 -3.50 -3.20
C SER A 83 -10.62 -4.88 -2.54
N GLU A 84 -9.41 -5.30 -2.13
CA GLU A 84 -9.17 -6.53 -1.36
C GLU A 84 -9.61 -6.41 0.11
N GLY A 85 -10.09 -5.23 0.53
CA GLY A 85 -10.65 -5.01 1.86
C GLY A 85 -9.64 -4.64 2.93
N LEU A 86 -8.42 -4.26 2.56
CA LEU A 86 -7.43 -3.74 3.49
C LEU A 86 -7.98 -2.48 4.18
N GLY A 87 -7.93 -2.44 5.51
CA GLY A 87 -8.39 -1.30 6.30
C GLY A 87 -7.41 -0.11 6.25
N GLU A 88 -7.91 1.10 6.54
CA GLU A 88 -7.11 2.33 6.53
C GLU A 88 -5.93 2.24 7.52
N ARG A 89 -6.16 1.71 8.72
CA ARG A 89 -5.09 1.52 9.72
C ARG A 89 -4.06 0.50 9.26
N SER A 90 -4.50 -0.56 8.58
CA SER A 90 -3.59 -1.54 8.00
C SER A 90 -2.75 -0.94 6.87
N ALA A 91 -3.34 -0.13 6.01
CA ALA A 91 -2.64 0.61 4.96
C ALA A 91 -1.57 1.56 5.56
N LEU A 92 -1.92 2.31 6.61
CA LEU A 92 -0.97 3.21 7.30
C LEU A 92 0.13 2.45 8.04
N ALA A 93 -0.20 1.36 8.74
CA ALA A 93 0.77 0.56 9.47
C ALA A 93 1.78 -0.09 8.52
N MET A 94 1.30 -0.51 7.34
CA MET A 94 2.11 -1.08 6.28
C MET A 94 3.09 -0.06 5.68
N THR A 95 2.61 1.12 5.31
CA THR A 95 3.48 2.18 4.75
C THR A 95 4.52 2.66 5.75
N GLU A 96 4.16 2.76 7.03
CA GLU A 96 5.12 3.08 8.09
C GLU A 96 6.15 1.97 8.31
N ALA A 97 5.77 0.69 8.21
CA ALA A 97 6.72 -0.41 8.28
C ALA A 97 7.77 -0.34 7.17
N LEU A 98 7.37 -0.05 5.93
CA LEU A 98 8.29 0.15 4.81
C LEU A 98 9.23 1.34 5.03
N ARG A 99 8.70 2.47 5.51
CA ARG A 99 9.51 3.66 5.81
C ARG A 99 10.53 3.39 6.92
N ARG A 100 10.15 2.63 7.97
CA ARG A 100 11.08 2.19 9.03
C ARG A 100 12.17 1.25 8.53
N ALA A 101 11.88 0.41 7.54
CA ALA A 101 12.88 -0.45 6.94
C ALA A 101 14.07 0.36 6.36
N CYS A 102 13.79 1.48 5.69
CA CYS A 102 14.81 2.42 5.22
C CYS A 102 15.64 3.01 6.37
N TRP A 103 15.00 3.42 7.47
CA TRP A 103 15.70 3.92 8.66
C TRP A 103 16.66 2.88 9.28
N MET A 104 16.25 1.62 9.29
CA MET A 104 17.02 0.55 9.92
C MET A 104 18.12 -0.03 9.01
N ALA A 105 18.23 0.42 7.76
CA ALA A 105 19.11 -0.20 6.76
C ALA A 105 20.60 0.18 6.88
N ASN A 106 21.02 0.89 7.95
CA ASN A 106 22.40 1.32 8.17
C ASN A 106 22.99 2.07 6.95
N LEU A 107 22.15 2.87 6.29
CA LEU A 107 22.53 3.70 5.17
C LEU A 107 23.41 4.86 5.63
N ASP A 108 24.33 5.30 4.78
CA ASP A 108 24.98 6.60 5.00
C ASP A 108 23.95 7.74 4.91
N ARG A 109 24.36 8.96 5.32
CA ARG A 109 23.46 10.11 5.40
C ARG A 109 22.82 10.47 4.06
N GLU A 110 23.56 10.37 2.96
CA GLU A 110 23.07 10.74 1.63
C GLU A 110 22.09 9.68 1.13
N ALA A 111 22.46 8.40 1.24
CA ALA A 111 21.62 7.28 0.89
C ALA A 111 20.32 7.24 1.71
N LEU A 112 20.40 7.51 3.01
CA LEU A 112 19.22 7.61 3.86
C LEU A 112 18.29 8.75 3.44
N ARG A 113 18.83 9.94 3.15
CA ARG A 113 18.02 11.08 2.68
C ARG A 113 17.24 10.71 1.42
N VAL A 114 17.94 10.16 0.42
CA VAL A 114 17.34 9.77 -0.87
C VAL A 114 16.32 8.65 -0.70
N ALA A 115 16.62 7.64 0.13
CA ALA A 115 15.70 6.55 0.43
C ALA A 115 14.42 7.03 1.13
N LEU A 116 14.55 7.97 2.09
CA LEU A 116 13.39 8.52 2.79
C LEU A 116 12.50 9.36 1.87
N GLU A 117 13.11 10.16 0.99
CA GLU A 117 12.38 10.94 -0.01
C GLU A 117 11.61 10.02 -0.98
N ALA A 118 12.28 9.00 -1.53
CA ALA A 118 11.64 8.01 -2.39
C ALA A 118 10.53 7.23 -1.66
N SER A 119 10.77 6.83 -0.41
CA SER A 119 9.74 6.17 0.40
C SER A 119 8.53 7.08 0.63
N GLY A 120 8.74 8.40 0.81
CA GLY A 120 7.67 9.37 0.90
C GLY A 120 6.82 9.43 -0.38
N CYS A 121 7.47 9.45 -1.55
CA CYS A 121 6.77 9.41 -2.83
C CYS A 121 5.95 8.12 -2.99
N TYR A 122 6.52 6.96 -2.65
CA TYR A 122 5.81 5.68 -2.66
C TYR A 122 4.57 5.73 -1.77
N VAL A 123 4.72 6.17 -0.52
CA VAL A 123 3.62 6.23 0.45
C VAL A 123 2.51 7.15 -0.04
N ASN A 124 2.84 8.32 -0.60
CA ASN A 124 1.85 9.24 -1.13
C ASN A 124 1.09 8.61 -2.30
N ALA A 125 1.81 8.09 -3.32
CA ALA A 125 1.18 7.46 -4.48
C ALA A 125 0.28 6.26 -4.07
N PHE A 126 0.76 5.44 -3.13
CA PHE A 126 0.00 4.30 -2.61
C PHE A 126 -1.27 4.76 -1.90
N LEU A 127 -1.16 5.72 -0.97
CA LEU A 127 -2.31 6.20 -0.19
C LEU A 127 -3.32 6.96 -1.06
N GLU A 128 -2.87 7.73 -2.05
CA GLU A 128 -3.76 8.35 -3.04
C GLU A 128 -4.60 7.29 -3.75
N GLY A 129 -3.94 6.26 -4.29
CA GLY A 129 -4.64 5.17 -4.97
C GLY A 129 -5.58 4.41 -4.05
N TYR A 130 -5.13 4.16 -2.81
CA TYR A 130 -5.96 3.54 -1.78
C TYR A 130 -7.23 4.35 -1.51
N MET A 131 -7.10 5.66 -1.28
CA MET A 131 -8.24 6.56 -1.02
C MET A 131 -9.21 6.59 -2.22
N SER A 132 -8.70 6.69 -3.45
CA SER A 132 -9.54 6.64 -4.65
C SER A 132 -10.29 5.31 -4.79
N GLY A 133 -9.61 4.18 -4.57
CA GLY A 133 -10.25 2.87 -4.60
C GLY A 133 -11.32 2.71 -3.50
N ARG A 134 -11.06 3.25 -2.31
CA ARG A 134 -12.03 3.28 -1.21
C ARG A 134 -13.27 4.11 -1.55
N GLU A 135 -13.10 5.28 -2.13
CA GLU A 135 -14.19 6.15 -2.55
C GLU A 135 -15.08 5.46 -3.59
N GLU A 136 -14.47 4.83 -4.60
CA GLU A 136 -15.19 4.09 -5.64
C GLU A 136 -16.02 2.94 -5.05
N ASP A 137 -15.46 2.20 -4.10
CA ASP A 137 -16.16 1.11 -3.43
C ASP A 137 -17.35 1.60 -2.58
N ILE A 138 -17.19 2.73 -1.88
CA ILE A 138 -18.27 3.35 -1.10
C ILE A 138 -19.42 3.75 -2.03
N LEU A 139 -19.13 4.38 -3.16
CA LEU A 139 -20.13 4.77 -4.15
C LEU A 139 -20.88 3.55 -4.70
N LYS A 140 -20.16 2.46 -5.03
CA LYS A 140 -20.77 1.19 -5.47
C LYS A 140 -21.70 0.60 -4.41
N GLU A 141 -21.32 0.65 -3.14
CA GLU A 141 -22.12 0.14 -2.03
C GLU A 141 -23.39 0.98 -1.79
N GLN A 142 -23.28 2.30 -1.86
CA GLN A 142 -24.41 3.22 -1.78
C GLN A 142 -25.42 2.96 -2.90
N GLU A 143 -24.95 2.75 -4.12
CA GLU A 143 -25.81 2.49 -5.27
C GLU A 143 -26.56 1.15 -5.15
N ARG A 144 -25.87 0.10 -4.67
CA ARG A 144 -26.51 -1.20 -4.38
C ARG A 144 -27.59 -1.07 -3.32
N THR A 145 -27.31 -0.31 -2.27
CA THR A 145 -28.25 -0.02 -1.18
C THR A 145 -29.48 0.71 -1.72
N ARG A 146 -29.29 1.76 -2.53
CA ARG A 146 -30.37 2.51 -3.19
C ARG A 146 -31.28 1.62 -4.02
N HIS A 147 -30.69 0.76 -4.87
CA HIS A 147 -31.46 -0.19 -5.68
C HIS A 147 -32.19 -1.27 -4.86
N ALA A 148 -31.61 -1.71 -3.74
CA ALA A 148 -32.30 -2.64 -2.85
C ALA A 148 -33.54 -1.98 -2.21
N PHE A 149 -33.41 -0.74 -1.73
CA PHE A 149 -34.51 0.03 -1.17
C PHE A 149 -35.64 0.27 -2.19
N GLN A 150 -35.31 0.69 -3.42
CA GLN A 150 -36.30 0.89 -4.48
C GLN A 150 -37.11 -0.37 -4.77
N ARG A 151 -36.45 -1.53 -4.86
CA ARG A 151 -37.13 -2.82 -5.09
C ARG A 151 -38.06 -3.22 -3.94
N VAL A 152 -37.75 -2.86 -2.70
CA VAL A 152 -38.63 -3.12 -1.55
C VAL A 152 -39.85 -2.20 -1.59
N LEU A 153 -39.65 -0.91 -1.87
CA LEU A 153 -40.76 0.04 -2.01
C LEU A 153 -41.72 -0.39 -3.12
N GLU A 154 -41.22 -0.71 -4.32
CA GLU A 154 -42.05 -1.17 -5.45
C GLU A 154 -42.88 -2.42 -5.13
N LYS A 155 -42.38 -3.32 -4.28
CA LYS A 155 -43.14 -4.49 -3.81
C LYS A 155 -44.24 -4.12 -2.82
N GLN A 156 -44.01 -3.12 -1.97
CA GLN A 156 -45.00 -2.66 -0.99
C GLN A 156 -46.13 -1.85 -1.64
N THR A 157 -45.85 -1.04 -2.66
CA THR A 157 -46.90 -0.25 -3.36
C THR A 157 -47.75 -1.06 -4.34
N ARG A 158 -47.33 -2.28 -4.70
CA ARG A 158 -48.08 -3.21 -5.57
C ARG A 158 -48.92 -4.23 -4.79
N SER A 159 -48.79 -4.26 -3.47
CA SER A 159 -49.61 -5.07 -2.54
C SER A 159 -50.71 -4.21 -1.93
#